data_AF-A0A426K2X6-F1
#
_entry.id   AF-A0A426K2X6-F1
#
_cell.length_a   1.000
_cell.length_b   1.000
_cell.length_c   1.000
_cell.angle_alpha   90.00
_cell.angle_beta   90.00
_cell.angle_gamma   90.00
#
_symmetry.space_group_name_H-M   'P 1'
#
loop_
_entity.id
_entity.type
_entity.pdbx_description
1 polymer ?
#
loop_
_entity_poly.entity_id
_entity_poly.type
_entity_poly.pdbx_seq_one_letter_code
_entity_poly.pdbx_strand_id
1 'polypeptide(L)'
;MSKISCSENYHWDWKVTVCFYSALHLMNAHIVKKTQKNYLTHNQVNKLINPYEVMSPAKLDENTFLAYNKLLSLSRRSRYLLKENHDANVDIQDASLTYDKHFRKSVIHLETIMNYIVNNYNVSFKKRNLKCVELETINLNFFKII
;
A
#
# COMPACT_ATOMS: atom_id res chain seq x y z
N MET A 1 -9.28 17.71 23.79
CA MET A 1 -8.93 16.34 23.36
C MET A 1 -9.76 16.01 22.14
N SER A 2 -9.13 15.99 20.97
CA SER A 2 -9.78 15.76 19.68
C SER A 2 -10.42 14.37 19.64
N LYS A 3 -11.51 14.24 18.87
CA LYS A 3 -12.21 12.99 18.62
C LYS A 3 -11.26 11.98 17.95
N ILE A 4 -10.47 11.27 18.75
CA ILE A 4 -9.67 10.12 18.36
C ILE A 4 -10.68 9.04 17.96
N SER A 5 -10.88 8.82 16.66
CA SER A 5 -11.46 7.61 16.04
C SER A 5 -12.68 6.91 16.71
N CYS A 6 -13.47 7.60 17.56
CA CYS A 6 -14.60 7.02 18.31
C CYS A 6 -15.92 6.95 17.52
N SER A 7 -15.89 7.13 16.20
CA SER A 7 -17.06 6.77 15.38
C SER A 7 -16.73 5.48 14.64
N GLU A 8 -17.55 4.46 14.87
CA GLU A 8 -17.41 3.06 14.46
C GLU A 8 -17.19 2.83 12.94
N ASN A 9 -17.16 3.89 12.12
CA ASN A 9 -17.11 3.81 10.66
C ASN A 9 -15.77 4.20 10.01
N TYR A 10 -14.76 4.62 10.79
CA TYR A 10 -13.57 5.27 10.23
C TYR A 10 -12.23 4.72 10.75
N HIS A 11 -12.05 3.39 10.70
CA HIS A 11 -10.75 2.71 10.89
C HIS A 11 -9.83 2.88 9.67
N TRP A 12 -9.47 4.14 9.36
CA TRP A 12 -8.69 4.47 8.16
C TRP A 12 -7.28 3.88 8.19
N ASP A 13 -6.66 3.85 9.37
CA ASP A 13 -5.38 3.22 9.65
C ASP A 13 -5.38 1.73 9.28
N TRP A 14 -6.40 0.98 9.71
CA TRP A 14 -6.55 -0.43 9.35
C TRP A 14 -6.82 -0.61 7.87
N LYS A 15 -7.68 0.22 7.27
CA LYS A 15 -7.96 0.16 5.83
C LYS A 15 -6.70 0.40 4.98
N VAL A 16 -5.87 1.39 5.35
CA VAL A 16 -4.56 1.63 4.71
C VAL A 16 -3.61 0.44 4.90
N THR A 17 -3.54 -0.09 6.12
CA THR A 17 -2.70 -1.25 6.46
C THR A 17 -3.08 -2.48 5.62
N VAL A 18 -4.37 -2.75 5.47
CA VAL A 18 -4.90 -3.85 4.63
C VAL A 18 -4.53 -3.66 3.17
N CYS A 19 -4.59 -2.43 2.62
CA CYS A 19 -4.15 -2.18 1.25
C CYS A 19 -2.67 -2.56 1.06
N PHE A 20 -1.81 -2.18 2.00
CA PHE A 20 -0.39 -2.54 1.92
C PHE A 20 -0.16 -4.04 2.03
N TYR A 21 -0.76 -4.73 2.99
CA TYR A 21 -0.55 -6.18 3.14
C TYR A 21 -1.11 -6.96 1.94
N SER A 22 -2.20 -6.48 1.33
CA SER A 22 -2.68 -7.03 0.06
C SER A 22 -1.62 -6.90 -1.03
N ALA A 23 -1.04 -5.71 -1.19
CA ALA A 23 0.05 -5.47 -2.14
C ALA A 23 1.30 -6.32 -1.83
N LEU A 24 1.69 -6.45 -0.56
CA LEU A 24 2.82 -7.28 -0.13
C LEU A 24 2.62 -8.75 -0.53
N HIS A 25 1.42 -9.31 -0.32
CA HIS A 25 1.13 -10.68 -0.72
C HIS A 25 1.16 -10.86 -2.23
N LEU A 26 0.67 -9.88 -2.99
CA LEU A 26 0.78 -9.88 -4.46
C LEU A 26 2.23 -9.82 -4.94
N MET A 27 3.07 -8.98 -4.33
CA MET A 27 4.50 -8.90 -4.65
C MET A 27 5.24 -10.17 -4.27
N ASN A 28 4.93 -10.75 -3.11
CA ASN A 28 5.47 -12.05 -2.75
C ASN A 28 5.10 -13.10 -3.80
N ALA A 29 3.82 -13.21 -4.19
CA ALA A 29 3.40 -14.14 -5.24
C ALA A 29 4.16 -13.93 -6.56
N HIS A 30 4.36 -12.68 -6.98
CA HIS A 30 5.21 -12.34 -8.13
C HIS A 30 6.65 -12.86 -7.94
N ILE A 31 7.27 -12.62 -6.79
CA ILE A 31 8.63 -13.07 -6.50
C ILE A 31 8.72 -14.59 -6.50
N VAL A 32 7.77 -15.31 -5.88
CA VAL A 32 7.74 -16.78 -5.91
C VAL A 32 7.71 -17.25 -7.36
N LYS A 33 6.83 -16.67 -8.17
CA LYS A 33 6.67 -17.07 -9.57
C LYS A 33 7.93 -16.83 -10.40
N LYS A 34 8.70 -15.77 -10.11
CA LYS A 34 9.94 -15.43 -10.82
C LYS A 34 11.19 -16.13 -10.29
N THR A 35 11.22 -16.49 -9.01
CA THR A 35 12.48 -16.87 -8.33
C THR A 35 12.42 -18.15 -7.52
N GLN A 36 11.21 -18.70 -7.30
CA GLN A 36 10.94 -19.82 -6.40
C GLN A 36 11.33 -19.56 -4.93
N LYS A 37 11.62 -18.30 -4.55
CA LYS A 37 11.93 -17.91 -3.17
C LYS A 37 10.64 -17.53 -2.42
N ASN A 38 10.57 -17.92 -1.15
CA ASN A 38 9.47 -17.67 -0.23
C ASN A 38 9.98 -17.09 1.10
N TYR A 39 9.07 -16.67 1.99
CA TYR A 39 9.35 -16.20 3.36
C TYR A 39 10.35 -15.03 3.43
N LEU A 40 10.10 -14.00 2.63
CA LEU A 40 10.96 -12.83 2.54
C LEU A 40 10.55 -11.74 3.54
N THR A 41 11.55 -11.10 4.15
CA THR A 41 11.36 -9.88 4.93
C THR A 41 10.99 -8.70 4.02
N HIS A 42 10.38 -7.65 4.55
CA HIS A 42 10.04 -6.44 3.76
C HIS A 42 11.26 -5.85 3.03
N ASN A 43 12.44 -5.87 3.64
CA ASN A 43 13.67 -5.37 3.02
C ASN A 43 14.11 -6.26 1.85
N GLN A 44 14.00 -7.58 2.00
CA GLN A 44 14.31 -8.52 0.92
C GLN A 44 13.32 -8.39 -0.24
N VAL A 45 12.02 -8.25 0.06
CA VAL A 45 11.00 -7.97 -0.95
C VAL A 45 11.37 -6.71 -1.71
N ASN A 46 11.61 -5.60 -1.00
CA ASN A 46 11.95 -4.31 -1.62
C ASN A 46 13.17 -4.40 -2.54
N LYS A 47 14.23 -5.10 -2.12
CA LYS A 47 15.43 -5.31 -2.95
C LYS A 47 15.12 -6.12 -4.22
N LEU A 48 14.33 -7.18 -4.10
CA LEU A 48 14.02 -8.05 -5.24
C LEU A 48 13.11 -7.38 -6.27
N ILE A 49 12.19 -6.52 -5.84
CA ILE A 49 11.25 -5.85 -6.77
C ILE A 49 11.80 -4.55 -7.37
N ASN A 50 12.96 -4.08 -6.90
CA ASN A 50 13.54 -2.81 -7.29
C ASN A 50 13.95 -2.82 -8.79
N PRO A 51 13.43 -1.90 -9.63
CA PRO A 51 13.78 -1.79 -11.06
C PRO A 51 15.26 -1.49 -11.30
N TYR A 52 15.92 -0.83 -10.35
CA TYR A 52 17.32 -0.42 -10.46
C TYR A 52 18.30 -1.52 -10.05
N GLU A 53 17.81 -2.62 -9.47
CA GLU A 53 18.62 -3.81 -9.18
C GLU A 53 18.77 -4.64 -10.46
N VAL A 54 19.84 -4.36 -11.21
CA VAL A 54 20.07 -4.89 -12.59
C VAL A 54 19.87 -6.40 -12.66
N MET A 55 20.43 -7.13 -11.69
CA MET A 55 20.44 -8.59 -11.65
C MET A 55 19.20 -9.20 -11.00
N SER A 56 18.21 -8.40 -10.58
CA SER A 56 17.03 -8.97 -9.95
C SER A 56 16.07 -9.58 -10.99
N PRO A 57 15.79 -10.89 -10.91
CA PRO A 57 14.85 -11.56 -11.81
C PRO A 57 13.37 -11.21 -11.53
N ALA A 58 13.08 -10.57 -10.40
CA ALA A 58 11.72 -10.19 -9.97
C ALA A 58 11.50 -8.67 -9.96
N LYS A 59 12.33 -7.91 -10.68
CA LYS A 59 12.19 -6.47 -10.77
C LYS A 59 10.87 -6.09 -11.45
N LEU A 60 10.24 -5.04 -10.95
CA LEU A 60 9.02 -4.48 -11.49
C LEU A 60 9.33 -3.37 -12.51
N ASP A 61 8.31 -2.86 -13.18
CA ASP A 61 8.39 -1.54 -13.79
C ASP A 61 8.44 -0.45 -12.71
N GLU A 62 8.98 0.72 -13.08
CA GLU A 62 9.19 1.84 -12.17
C GLU A 62 7.91 2.34 -11.51
N ASN A 63 6.79 2.38 -12.25
CA ASN A 63 5.52 2.87 -11.74
C ASN A 63 4.95 1.91 -10.67
N THR A 64 4.99 0.60 -10.92
CA THR A 64 4.56 -0.40 -9.94
C THR A 64 5.44 -0.40 -8.70
N PHE A 65 6.77 -0.29 -8.86
CA PHE A 65 7.69 -0.19 -7.73
C PHE A 65 7.46 1.07 -6.89
N LEU A 66 7.24 2.22 -7.54
CA LEU A 66 6.91 3.47 -6.86
C LEU A 66 5.60 3.34 -6.09
N ALA A 67 4.56 2.76 -6.68
CA ALA A 67 3.28 2.52 -6.02
C ALA A 67 3.42 1.65 -4.76
N TYR A 68 4.22 0.58 -4.84
CA TYR A 68 4.52 -0.28 -3.69
C TYR A 68 5.22 0.50 -2.56
N ASN A 69 6.24 1.30 -2.89
CA ASN A 69 6.96 2.09 -1.89
C ASN A 69 6.08 3.17 -1.24
N LYS A 70 5.20 3.81 -2.03
CA LYS A 70 4.22 4.77 -1.48
C LYS A 70 3.24 4.08 -0.53
N LEU A 71 2.78 2.87 -0.84
CA LEU A 71 1.96 2.06 0.06
C LEU A 71 2.70 1.67 1.34
N LEU A 72 3.97 1.27 1.24
CA LEU A 72 4.79 0.95 2.41
C LEU A 72 4.90 2.15 3.36
N SER A 73 5.17 3.34 2.82
CA SER A 73 5.25 4.58 3.61
C SER A 73 3.90 4.93 4.27
N LEU A 74 2.79 4.85 3.53
CA LEU A 74 1.44 5.06 4.08
C LEU A 74 1.08 4.04 5.17
N SER A 75 1.45 2.78 4.98
CA SER A 75 1.27 1.71 5.97
C SER A 75 2.10 1.93 7.23
N ARG A 76 3.33 2.44 7.10
CA ARG A 76 4.16 2.80 8.25
C ARG A 76 3.53 3.95 9.03
N ARG A 77 3.10 5.02 8.34
CA ARG A 77 2.38 6.14 8.96
C ARG A 77 1.09 5.72 9.67
N SER A 78 0.33 4.79 9.10
CA SER A 78 -0.92 4.33 9.74
C SER A 78 -0.71 3.50 10.99
N ARG A 79 0.42 2.80 11.10
CA ARG A 79 0.75 1.98 12.28
C ARG A 79 1.56 2.74 13.32
N TYR A 80 2.37 3.69 12.90
CA TYR A 80 3.24 4.47 13.77
C TYR A 80 2.74 5.92 13.78
N LEU A 81 2.25 6.38 14.93
CA LEU A 81 1.73 7.74 15.14
C LEU A 81 2.84 8.83 15.09
N LEU A 82 4.03 8.49 14.62
CA LEU A 82 5.20 9.35 14.61
C LEU A 82 5.43 9.95 13.22
N LYS A 83 5.99 11.16 13.16
CA LYS A 83 6.46 11.73 11.90
C LYS A 83 7.84 11.12 11.59
N GLU A 84 8.01 10.55 10.40
CA GLU A 84 9.30 9.95 9.99
C GLU A 84 10.41 11.01 9.81
N ASN A 85 10.04 12.28 9.57
CA ASN A 85 10.96 13.40 9.41
C ASN A 85 10.77 14.41 10.55
N HIS A 86 11.31 14.11 11.73
CA HIS A 86 11.33 15.05 12.85
C HIS A 86 12.76 15.47 13.15
N ASP A 87 12.93 16.70 13.62
CA ASP A 87 14.18 17.14 14.20
C ASP A 87 14.48 16.30 15.43
N ALA A 88 15.73 15.84 15.55
CA ALA A 88 16.19 15.02 16.68
C ALA A 88 16.08 15.75 18.04
N ASN A 89 15.76 17.04 18.05
CA ASN A 89 15.71 17.91 19.22
C ASN A 89 14.29 18.09 19.79
N VAL A 90 13.29 17.32 19.36
CA VAL A 90 11.90 17.46 19.82
C VAL A 90 11.44 16.22 20.61
N ASP A 91 11.33 16.36 21.93
CA ASP A 91 10.92 15.29 22.86
C ASP A 91 9.45 14.86 22.71
N ILE A 92 8.56 15.74 22.24
CA ILE A 92 7.12 15.47 22.10
C ILE A 92 6.64 15.89 20.72
N GLN A 93 6.06 14.95 19.97
CA GLN A 93 5.53 15.18 18.63
C GLN A 93 4.02 15.00 18.55
N ASP A 94 3.37 15.79 17.70
CA ASP A 94 1.98 15.58 17.34
C ASP A 94 1.76 14.21 16.68
N ALA A 95 0.69 13.53 17.07
CA ALA A 95 0.29 12.27 16.47
C ALA A 95 0.01 12.43 14.97
N SER A 96 0.68 11.62 14.16
CA SER A 96 0.51 11.58 12.70
C SER A 96 -0.71 10.74 12.31
N LEU A 97 -1.90 11.36 12.38
CA LEU A 97 -3.15 10.65 12.11
C LEU A 97 -3.33 10.28 10.63
N THR A 98 -4.05 9.18 10.42
CA THR A 98 -4.50 8.67 9.11
C THR A 98 -5.98 8.96 8.92
N TYR A 99 -6.37 9.32 7.70
CA TYR A 99 -7.73 9.73 7.34
C TYR A 99 -8.05 9.32 5.90
N ASP A 100 -9.27 9.56 5.46
CA ASP A 100 -9.81 9.22 4.13
C ASP A 100 -8.88 9.53 2.95
N LYS A 101 -8.22 10.70 2.90
CA LYS A 101 -7.27 11.03 1.80
C LYS A 101 -6.08 10.05 1.74
N HIS A 102 -5.62 9.54 2.87
CA HIS A 102 -4.57 8.53 2.92
C HIS A 102 -5.08 7.18 2.42
N PHE A 103 -6.32 6.84 2.77
CA PHE A 103 -6.97 5.65 2.24
C PHE A 103 -7.18 5.73 0.72
N ARG A 104 -7.67 6.87 0.20
CA ARG A 104 -7.76 7.15 -1.24
C ARG A 104 -6.45 6.86 -1.96
N LYS A 105 -5.34 7.44 -1.48
CA LYS A 105 -3.99 7.20 -2.04
C LYS A 105 -3.60 5.73 -1.99
N SER A 106 -3.89 5.05 -0.88
CA SER A 106 -3.58 3.63 -0.71
C SER A 106 -4.33 2.76 -1.72
N VAL A 107 -5.61 3.04 -1.96
CA VAL A 107 -6.43 2.33 -2.95
C VAL A 107 -5.89 2.54 -4.37
N ILE A 108 -5.53 3.77 -4.74
CA ILE A 108 -4.95 4.07 -6.06
C ILE A 108 -3.64 3.30 -6.28
N HIS A 109 -2.75 3.28 -5.29
CA HIS A 109 -1.50 2.53 -5.41
C HIS A 109 -1.72 1.02 -5.44
N LEU A 110 -2.71 0.51 -4.69
CA LEU A 110 -3.07 -0.91 -4.74
C LEU A 110 -3.66 -1.27 -6.12
N GLU A 111 -4.50 -0.43 -6.69
CA GLU A 111 -5.06 -0.57 -8.03
C GLU A 111 -3.93 -0.69 -9.08
N THR A 112 -2.89 0.15 -9.02
CA THR A 112 -1.70 0.02 -9.89
C THR A 112 -1.05 -1.36 -9.78
N ILE A 113 -0.86 -1.85 -8.55
CA ILE A 113 -0.23 -3.16 -8.29
C ILE A 113 -1.12 -4.32 -8.77
N MET A 114 -2.43 -4.22 -8.56
CA MET A 114 -3.39 -5.22 -9.03
C MET A 114 -3.44 -5.27 -10.56
N ASN A 115 -3.40 -4.12 -11.23
CA ASN A 115 -3.32 -4.04 -12.70
C ASN A 115 -2.04 -4.71 -13.21
N TYR A 116 -0.90 -4.45 -12.57
CA TYR A 116 0.36 -5.12 -12.89
C TYR A 116 0.21 -6.65 -12.80
N ILE A 117 -0.39 -7.17 -11.72
CA ILE A 117 -0.57 -8.61 -11.53
C ILE A 117 -1.49 -9.22 -12.59
N VAL A 118 -2.62 -8.59 -12.89
CA VAL A 118 -3.56 -9.04 -13.93
C VAL A 118 -2.87 -9.13 -15.28
N ASN A 119 -2.14 -8.08 -15.67
CA ASN A 119 -1.48 -7.98 -16.96
C ASN A 119 -0.33 -9.00 -17.12
N ASN A 120 0.38 -9.33 -16.04
CA ASN A 120 1.54 -10.22 -16.10
C ASN A 120 1.22 -11.70 -15.86
N TYR A 121 0.11 -12.00 -15.19
CA TYR A 121 -0.21 -13.36 -14.75
C TYR A 121 -1.55 -13.89 -15.25
N ASN A 122 -2.28 -13.11 -16.06
CA ASN A 122 -3.59 -13.46 -16.59
C ASN A 122 -4.56 -13.95 -15.51
N VAL A 123 -4.53 -13.29 -14.36
CA VAL A 123 -5.45 -13.54 -13.24
C VAL A 123 -6.53 -12.46 -13.22
N SER A 124 -7.65 -12.73 -12.56
CA SER A 124 -8.73 -11.76 -12.37
C SER A 124 -9.03 -11.55 -10.90
N PHE A 125 -9.44 -10.34 -10.54
CA PHE A 125 -9.91 -10.00 -9.21
C PHE A 125 -11.41 -9.71 -9.23
N LYS A 126 -12.13 -10.26 -8.25
CA LYS A 126 -13.54 -9.90 -8.04
C LYS A 126 -13.61 -8.46 -7.53
N LYS A 127 -14.41 -7.62 -8.19
CA LYS A 127 -14.68 -6.24 -7.76
C LYS A 127 -15.20 -6.21 -6.31
N ARG A 128 -14.65 -5.30 -5.49
CA ARG A 128 -15.05 -5.12 -4.09
C ARG A 128 -15.64 -3.74 -3.84
N ASN A 129 -16.64 -3.69 -2.97
CA ASN A 129 -17.26 -2.43 -2.60
C ASN A 129 -16.36 -1.66 -1.63
N LEU A 130 -16.18 -0.36 -1.86
CA LEU A 130 -15.44 0.54 -0.99
C LEU A 130 -16.27 1.79 -0.70
N LYS A 131 -16.27 2.21 0.56
CA LYS A 131 -16.89 3.47 1.00
C LYS A 131 -15.81 4.48 1.36
N CYS A 132 -15.70 5.54 0.57
CA CYS A 132 -14.78 6.67 0.79
C CYS A 132 -15.18 7.86 -0.08
N VAL A 133 -15.52 8.99 0.53
CA VAL A 133 -15.93 10.22 -0.19
C VAL A 133 -14.84 10.70 -1.15
N GLU A 134 -13.58 10.55 -0.75
CA GLU A 134 -12.39 10.93 -1.52
C GLU A 134 -12.17 10.07 -2.78
N LEU A 135 -12.92 8.97 -2.97
CA LEU A 135 -12.85 8.08 -4.13
C LEU A 135 -14.02 8.26 -5.12
N GLU A 136 -15.04 9.05 -4.81
CA GLU A 136 -16.29 9.15 -5.61
C GLU A 136 -16.06 9.56 -7.08
N THR A 137 -15.00 10.32 -7.34
CA THR A 137 -14.66 10.82 -8.68
C THR A 137 -13.68 9.93 -9.46
N ILE A 138 -13.24 8.80 -8.89
CA ILE A 138 -12.20 7.95 -9.48
C ILE A 138 -12.81 6.66 -10.01
N ASN A 139 -12.45 6.32 -11.25
CA ASN A 139 -12.78 5.02 -11.82
C ASN A 139 -11.67 4.00 -11.49
N LEU A 140 -12.05 2.87 -10.89
CA LEU A 140 -11.15 1.81 -10.45
C LEU A 140 -11.61 0.47 -11.05
N ASN A 141 -10.68 -0.34 -11.56
CA ASN A 141 -11.01 -1.60 -12.20
C ASN A 141 -11.42 -2.67 -11.18
N PHE A 142 -10.88 -2.62 -9.97
CA PHE A 142 -11.09 -3.67 -8.96
C PHE A 142 -11.99 -3.24 -7.80
N PHE A 143 -12.45 -1.99 -7.79
CA PHE A 143 -13.24 -1.44 -6.69
C PHE A 143 -14.50 -0.74 -7.21
N LYS A 144 -15.62 -0.98 -6.53
CA LYS A 144 -16.89 -0.28 -6.75
C LYS A 144 -17.11 0.68 -5.59
N ILE A 145 -17.24 1.97 -5.86
CA ILE A 145 -17.50 2.97 -4.81
C ILE A 145 -19.00 2.93 -4.44
N ILE A 146 -19.29 2.90 -3.14
CA ILE A 146 -20.65 2.85 -2.56
C ILE A 146 -20.83 3.87 -1.44
#